data_AF-I7CPC4-F1
#
_entry.id   AF-I7CPC4-F1
#
_cell.length_a   1.000
_cell.length_b   1.000
_cell.length_c   1.000
_cell.angle_alpha   90.00
_cell.angle_beta   90.00
_cell.angle_gamma   90.00
#
_symmetry.space_group_name_H-M   'P 1'
#
loop_
_entity.id
_entity.type
_entity.pdbx_description
1 polymer ?
#
loop_
_entity_poly.entity_id
_entity_poly.type
_entity_poly.pdbx_seq_one_letter_code
_entity_poly.pdbx_strand_id
1 'polypeptide(L)'
;MESDRYPTRRRLLQSAGLTAVTGILTECLDESTTDNDPGGSTDDGDYGEPETDGDDESAADGSNGVDEPGAEDETDGNNGPDADGSDGDAASDGNDTTDVEGETFELIDSETTIELRSLAQSWEGIASAKIEGVENSDFSLQEGETYTITWAENEIGMHNLEIYDDSESPVAGPTELISENETDLSVKFKASSDTVEYVCDPHYHVGMKGSIELE
;
A
#
# COMPACT_ATOMS: atom_id res chain seq x y z
N MET A 1 36.66 -12.28 41.95
CA MET A 1 35.23 -12.25 41.61
C MET A 1 35.04 -12.94 40.28
N GLU A 2 34.09 -13.85 40.27
CA GLU A 2 33.68 -14.84 39.26
C GLU A 2 33.90 -14.51 37.77
N SER A 3 34.25 -15.56 37.04
CA SER A 3 34.21 -15.66 35.58
C SER A 3 32.79 -15.93 35.10
N ASP A 4 32.23 -15.06 34.25
CA ASP A 4 31.04 -15.39 33.48
C ASP A 4 31.41 -15.81 32.05
N ARG A 5 31.03 -17.06 31.77
CA ARG A 5 31.24 -17.76 30.52
C ARG A 5 30.13 -17.36 29.54
N TYR A 6 30.51 -16.86 28.37
CA TYR A 6 29.60 -16.71 27.24
C TYR A 6 29.02 -18.07 26.82
N PRO A 7 27.69 -18.24 26.69
CA PRO A 7 27.13 -19.43 26.09
C PRO A 7 27.24 -19.33 24.56
N THR A 8 28.30 -19.90 23.98
CA THR A 8 28.36 -20.20 22.54
C THR A 8 27.28 -21.23 22.19
N ARG A 9 26.20 -20.79 21.54
CA ARG A 9 25.13 -21.68 21.05
C ARG A 9 25.62 -22.41 19.80
N ARG A 10 26.06 -23.67 19.97
CA ARG A 10 26.33 -24.60 18.87
C ARG A 10 25.00 -25.01 18.22
N ARG A 11 24.73 -24.52 17.00
CA ARG A 11 23.66 -25.04 16.13
C ARG A 11 24.01 -26.47 15.73
N LEU A 12 23.21 -27.45 16.16
CA LEU A 12 23.22 -28.81 15.61
C LEU A 12 22.17 -28.86 14.50
N LEU A 13 22.59 -28.93 13.23
CA LEU A 13 21.68 -29.27 12.14
C LEU A 13 21.36 -30.76 12.26
N GLN A 14 20.11 -31.07 12.59
CA GLN A 14 19.58 -32.43 12.53
C GLN A 14 18.88 -32.59 11.18
N SER A 15 19.57 -33.26 10.25
CA SER A 15 19.05 -33.61 8.93
C SER A 15 18.08 -34.79 9.05
N ALA A 16 16.83 -34.58 8.63
CA ALA A 16 15.85 -35.63 8.38
C ALA A 16 15.52 -35.64 6.89
N GLY A 17 15.79 -36.79 6.25
CA GLY A 17 15.62 -37.00 4.81
C GLY A 17 14.17 -37.22 4.41
N LEU A 18 13.84 -36.82 3.18
CA LEU A 18 12.58 -37.13 2.50
C LEU A 18 12.84 -38.17 1.42
N THR A 19 12.21 -39.33 1.57
CA THR A 19 12.12 -40.41 0.58
C THR A 19 11.16 -40.03 -0.54
N ALA A 20 11.63 -40.08 -1.79
CA ALA A 20 10.79 -39.94 -2.98
C ALA A 20 9.98 -41.23 -3.22
N VAL A 21 8.67 -41.11 -3.45
CA VAL A 21 7.82 -42.20 -3.95
C VAL A 21 7.31 -41.81 -5.33
N THR A 22 7.80 -42.49 -6.35
CA THR A 22 7.26 -42.46 -7.71
C THR A 22 6.16 -43.51 -7.83
N GLY A 23 4.94 -43.07 -8.15
CA GLY A 23 3.83 -43.95 -8.52
C GLY A 23 3.40 -43.63 -9.94
N ILE A 24 3.67 -44.55 -10.87
CA ILE A 24 3.07 -44.57 -12.20
C ILE A 24 2.08 -45.73 -12.18
N LEU A 25 0.79 -45.44 -12.34
CA LEU A 25 -0.20 -46.44 -12.73
C LEU A 25 -1.04 -45.89 -13.87
N THR A 26 -0.69 -46.38 -15.04
CA THR A 26 -1.44 -46.40 -16.28
C THR A 26 -2.79 -47.10 -16.04
N GLU A 27 -3.90 -46.46 -16.36
CA GLU A 27 -5.13 -47.19 -16.69
C GLU A 27 -5.80 -46.53 -17.90
N CYS A 28 -6.00 -47.36 -18.91
CA CYS A 28 -6.52 -47.04 -20.23
C CYS A 28 -8.01 -47.37 -20.30
N LEU A 29 -8.78 -46.54 -21.01
CA LEU A 29 -9.82 -46.83 -22.02
C LEU A 29 -11.03 -45.88 -21.86
N ASP A 30 -11.27 -45.05 -22.88
CA ASP A 30 -12.49 -45.21 -23.68
C ASP A 30 -12.28 -44.64 -25.09
N GLU A 31 -12.87 -45.32 -26.06
CA GLU A 31 -12.63 -45.27 -27.50
C GLU A 31 -13.90 -44.81 -28.22
N SER A 32 -13.84 -43.72 -28.99
CA SER A 32 -14.72 -43.37 -30.12
C SER A 32 -14.47 -41.90 -30.50
N THR A 33 -14.47 -41.43 -31.74
CA THR A 33 -14.59 -41.99 -33.09
C THR A 33 -13.91 -40.97 -34.02
N THR A 34 -13.33 -41.46 -35.11
CA THR A 34 -12.91 -40.76 -36.34
C THR A 34 -13.24 -39.26 -36.46
N ASP A 35 -12.23 -38.44 -36.71
CA ASP A 35 -12.28 -37.42 -37.76
C ASP A 35 -10.86 -37.10 -38.26
N ASN A 36 -10.69 -37.19 -39.58
CA ASN A 36 -9.52 -36.70 -40.29
C ASN A 36 -9.75 -35.22 -40.55
N ASP A 37 -8.83 -34.33 -40.17
CA ASP A 37 -8.56 -33.15 -40.99
C ASP A 37 -7.12 -32.62 -40.76
N PRO A 38 -6.26 -32.62 -41.80
CA PRO A 38 -4.95 -31.98 -41.75
C PRO A 38 -5.07 -30.49 -42.05
N GLY A 39 -4.34 -29.68 -41.29
CA GLY A 39 -4.40 -28.23 -41.38
C GLY A 39 -4.06 -27.59 -42.74
N GLY A 40 -4.40 -26.30 -42.80
CA GLY A 40 -4.14 -25.34 -43.88
C GLY A 40 -5.35 -24.41 -43.94
N SER A 41 -5.27 -23.09 -44.05
CA SER A 41 -4.21 -22.13 -44.37
C SER A 41 -4.85 -20.74 -44.15
N THR A 42 -4.03 -19.73 -43.84
CA THR A 42 -4.24 -18.29 -44.13
C THR A 42 -5.54 -17.64 -43.63
N ASP A 43 -5.45 -16.92 -42.51
CA ASP A 43 -6.31 -15.77 -42.23
C ASP A 43 -5.52 -14.51 -42.63
N ASP A 44 -5.94 -13.91 -43.73
CA ASP A 44 -5.38 -12.71 -44.34
C ASP A 44 -5.81 -11.48 -43.53
N GLY A 45 -4.85 -10.62 -43.22
CA GLY A 45 -5.08 -9.37 -42.51
C GLY A 45 -5.95 -8.39 -43.31
N ASP A 46 -7.00 -7.89 -42.65
CA ASP A 46 -7.78 -6.74 -43.11
C ASP A 46 -7.46 -5.54 -42.20
N TYR A 47 -6.55 -4.69 -42.68
CA TYR A 47 -6.30 -3.37 -42.13
C TYR A 47 -7.32 -2.40 -42.74
N GLY A 48 -8.44 -2.20 -42.05
CA GLY A 48 -9.38 -1.11 -42.32
C GLY A 48 -9.05 0.11 -41.46
N GLU A 49 -8.43 1.12 -42.06
CA GLU A 49 -8.20 2.45 -41.49
C GLU A 49 -9.52 3.22 -41.24
N PRO A 50 -9.51 4.24 -40.35
CA PRO A 50 -10.72 4.91 -39.88
C PRO A 50 -11.28 5.93 -40.90
N GLU A 51 -12.59 5.89 -41.09
CA GLU A 51 -13.32 6.95 -41.80
C GLU A 51 -13.49 8.17 -40.88
N THR A 52 -12.99 9.29 -41.38
CA THR A 52 -13.20 10.64 -40.88
C THR A 52 -14.37 11.26 -41.61
N ASP A 53 -15.46 11.57 -40.91
CA ASP A 53 -16.51 12.44 -41.42
C ASP A 53 -16.69 13.59 -40.43
N GLY A 54 -16.18 14.75 -40.84
CA GLY A 54 -16.56 16.03 -40.28
C GLY A 54 -17.65 16.66 -41.13
N ASP A 55 -18.65 17.20 -40.45
CA ASP A 55 -19.48 18.33 -40.86
C ASP A 55 -20.19 18.85 -39.58
N ASP A 56 -20.56 20.12 -39.41
CA ASP A 56 -20.29 21.41 -40.04
C ASP A 56 -21.20 22.36 -39.23
N GLU A 57 -20.60 23.38 -38.62
CA GLU A 57 -21.11 24.68 -38.16
C GLU A 57 -22.40 24.82 -37.33
N SER A 58 -22.24 25.48 -36.18
CA SER A 58 -23.04 26.68 -35.86
C SER A 58 -22.20 27.67 -35.05
N ALA A 59 -21.72 28.69 -35.76
CA ALA A 59 -21.14 29.91 -35.21
C ALA A 59 -22.25 30.94 -34.90
N ALA A 60 -22.14 31.62 -33.74
CA ALA A 60 -22.48 33.03 -33.48
C ALA A 60 -22.50 33.23 -31.95
N ASP A 61 -21.51 33.92 -31.39
CA ASP A 61 -21.43 35.39 -31.27
C ASP A 61 -22.13 35.90 -29.99
N GLY A 62 -21.35 36.59 -29.16
CA GLY A 62 -21.79 37.10 -27.87
C GLY A 62 -20.67 37.63 -26.99
N SER A 63 -19.66 38.30 -27.56
CA SER A 63 -18.85 39.25 -26.81
C SER A 63 -19.63 40.55 -26.67
N ASN A 64 -20.00 40.92 -25.45
CA ASN A 64 -20.19 42.31 -25.08
C ASN A 64 -19.46 42.55 -23.75
N GLY A 65 -18.25 43.11 -23.89
CA GLY A 65 -17.62 43.88 -22.82
C GLY A 65 -18.23 45.28 -22.74
N VAL A 66 -17.64 46.07 -21.83
CA VAL A 66 -17.87 47.47 -21.44
C VAL A 66 -19.00 47.63 -20.39
N ASP A 67 -18.82 48.22 -19.20
CA ASP A 67 -17.86 49.21 -18.69
C ASP A 67 -17.65 49.11 -17.16
N GLU A 68 -16.42 49.34 -16.72
CA GLU A 68 -15.95 49.82 -15.39
C GLU A 68 -16.58 51.22 -15.05
N PRO A 69 -16.34 51.93 -13.91
CA PRO A 69 -15.51 51.64 -12.74
C PRO A 69 -16.07 52.07 -11.35
N GLY A 70 -15.40 51.62 -10.28
CA GLY A 70 -15.38 52.24 -8.95
C GLY A 70 -14.31 51.55 -8.10
N ALA A 71 -13.07 52.06 -8.07
CA ALA A 71 -12.58 53.05 -7.09
C ALA A 71 -12.87 52.55 -5.66
N GLU A 72 -11.91 52.08 -4.88
CA GLU A 72 -10.72 52.76 -4.33
C GLU A 72 -9.80 51.67 -3.73
N ASP A 73 -8.57 51.42 -4.20
CA ASP A 73 -7.31 52.14 -3.89
C ASP A 73 -7.24 52.72 -2.48
N GLU A 74 -6.56 52.01 -1.57
CA GLU A 74 -5.78 52.63 -0.49
C GLU A 74 -4.59 51.71 -0.17
N THR A 75 -3.55 51.75 -1.01
CA THR A 75 -2.19 51.43 -0.57
C THR A 75 -1.44 52.71 -0.27
N ASP A 76 -1.23 53.01 1.02
CA ASP A 76 -0.08 53.77 1.54
C ASP A 76 -0.11 53.58 3.08
N GLY A 77 0.91 53.06 3.74
CA GLY A 77 2.28 53.54 3.65
C GLY A 77 2.45 54.70 4.64
N ASN A 78 2.75 54.42 5.92
CA ASN A 78 3.71 55.25 6.63
C ASN A 78 4.26 54.66 7.94
N ASN A 79 5.60 54.61 7.93
CA ASN A 79 6.53 54.63 9.03
C ASN A 79 6.12 55.55 10.19
N GLY A 80 6.28 55.02 11.41
CA GLY A 80 6.50 55.80 12.62
C GLY A 80 7.57 55.10 13.48
N PRO A 81 8.72 55.74 13.74
CA PRO A 81 9.78 55.17 14.57
C PRO A 81 9.58 55.58 16.03
N ASP A 82 9.31 54.63 16.92
CA ASP A 82 9.47 54.84 18.34
C ASP A 82 10.27 53.69 18.95
N ALA A 83 11.54 53.98 19.16
CA ALA A 83 12.39 53.29 20.09
C ALA A 83 11.92 53.62 21.51
N ASP A 84 11.63 52.61 22.32
CA ASP A 84 11.91 52.68 23.75
C ASP A 84 12.27 51.29 24.26
N GLY A 85 13.43 51.23 24.91
CA GLY A 85 14.07 50.01 25.34
C GLY A 85 13.46 49.44 26.62
N SER A 86 13.65 48.15 26.81
CA SER A 86 13.99 47.60 28.12
C SER A 86 14.70 46.27 27.93
N ASP A 87 15.98 46.31 28.29
CA ASP A 87 16.84 45.16 28.52
C ASP A 87 16.17 44.16 29.47
N GLY A 88 16.14 42.91 29.05
CA GLY A 88 15.66 41.78 29.83
C GLY A 88 16.47 40.54 29.49
N ASP A 89 17.72 40.53 29.94
CA ASP A 89 18.55 39.33 30.00
C ASP A 89 17.83 38.24 30.82
N ALA A 90 17.23 37.27 30.14
CA ALA A 90 16.87 35.99 30.71
C ALA A 90 17.45 34.89 29.82
N ALA A 91 18.69 34.51 30.13
CA ALA A 91 19.25 33.24 29.72
C ALA A 91 18.36 32.12 30.27
N SER A 92 17.49 31.58 29.42
CA SER A 92 16.92 30.26 29.63
C SER A 92 17.61 29.33 28.65
N ASP A 93 18.68 28.70 29.14
CA ASP A 93 19.26 27.47 28.60
C ASP A 93 18.20 26.37 28.72
N GLY A 94 17.18 26.47 27.88
CA GLY A 94 16.24 25.39 27.62
C GLY A 94 16.92 24.46 26.65
N ASN A 95 17.68 23.51 27.18
CA ASN A 95 17.99 22.28 26.50
C ASN A 95 16.67 21.56 26.18
N ASP A 96 16.02 22.00 25.11
CA ASP A 96 14.96 21.26 24.44
C ASP A 96 15.63 20.19 23.60
N THR A 97 16.26 19.25 24.29
CA THR A 97 16.34 17.90 23.75
C THR A 97 14.92 17.40 23.83
N THR A 98 14.15 17.63 22.77
CA THR A 98 13.06 16.71 22.43
C THR A 98 13.73 15.36 22.31
N ASP A 99 13.77 14.65 23.43
CA ASP A 99 13.95 13.21 23.45
C ASP A 99 12.79 12.71 22.62
N VAL A 100 13.05 12.48 21.34
CA VAL A 100 12.16 11.68 20.50
C VAL A 100 12.31 10.30 21.08
N GLU A 101 11.66 10.07 22.21
CA GLU A 101 11.39 8.74 22.73
C GLU A 101 10.75 8.03 21.54
N GLY A 102 11.51 7.10 20.95
CA GLY A 102 11.12 6.46 19.71
C GLY A 102 9.68 6.04 19.82
N GLU A 103 8.86 6.53 18.88
CA GLU A 103 7.42 6.28 18.81
C GLU A 103 7.22 4.77 18.97
N THR A 104 6.91 4.35 20.20
CA THR A 104 6.76 2.94 20.51
C THR A 104 5.35 2.62 20.09
N PHE A 105 5.21 2.21 18.84
CA PHE A 105 3.96 1.69 18.31
C PHE A 105 3.49 0.56 19.22
N GLU A 106 2.24 0.62 19.64
CA GLU A 106 1.75 -0.39 20.56
C GLU A 106 1.54 -1.72 19.83
N LEU A 107 2.03 -2.83 20.41
CA LEU A 107 1.90 -4.18 19.83
C LEU A 107 0.43 -4.57 19.55
N ILE A 108 0.16 -5.08 18.34
CA ILE A 108 -1.13 -5.67 17.94
C ILE A 108 -1.13 -7.16 18.33
N ASP A 109 -2.16 -7.57 19.07
CA ASP A 109 -2.36 -8.96 19.46
C ASP A 109 -2.81 -9.81 18.27
N SER A 110 -2.30 -11.04 18.14
CA SER A 110 -2.60 -11.93 17.01
C SER A 110 -4.04 -12.46 16.97
N GLU A 111 -4.78 -12.35 18.08
CA GLU A 111 -6.21 -12.65 18.12
C GLU A 111 -7.09 -11.45 17.68
N THR A 112 -6.49 -10.27 17.49
CA THR A 112 -7.22 -9.07 17.04
C THR A 112 -7.27 -9.01 15.52
N THR A 113 -8.44 -8.71 14.98
CA THR A 113 -8.58 -8.45 13.54
C THR A 113 -7.95 -7.11 13.18
N ILE A 114 -7.12 -7.12 12.13
CA ILE A 114 -6.66 -5.90 11.46
C ILE A 114 -7.59 -5.68 10.27
N GLU A 115 -8.26 -4.54 10.21
CA GLU A 115 -9.20 -4.14 9.16
C GLU A 115 -8.75 -2.83 8.53
N LEU A 116 -8.74 -2.79 7.20
CA LEU A 116 -8.34 -1.64 6.40
C LEU A 116 -9.47 -1.22 5.45
N ARG A 117 -9.58 0.09 5.22
CA ARG A 117 -10.29 0.71 4.09
C ARG A 117 -9.28 1.14 3.04
N SER A 118 -9.54 0.86 1.77
CA SER A 118 -8.79 1.49 0.68
C SER A 118 -9.40 2.86 0.33
N LEU A 119 -8.57 3.88 0.35
CA LEU A 119 -8.83 5.20 -0.21
C LEU A 119 -8.28 5.25 -1.66
N ALA A 120 -8.17 6.44 -2.25
CA ALA A 120 -7.68 6.55 -3.63
C ALA A 120 -6.23 6.06 -3.81
N GLN A 121 -5.34 6.34 -2.85
CA GLN A 121 -3.90 6.01 -2.92
C GLN A 121 -3.29 5.70 -1.54
N SER A 122 -4.12 5.36 -0.56
CA SER A 122 -3.71 5.09 0.82
C SER A 122 -4.62 4.03 1.43
N TRP A 123 -4.10 3.35 2.45
CA TRP A 123 -4.92 2.54 3.36
C TRP A 123 -5.32 3.38 4.55
N GLU A 124 -6.55 3.25 5.04
CA GLU A 124 -6.99 3.81 6.33
C GLU A 124 -7.31 2.65 7.28
N GLY A 125 -6.79 2.69 8.51
CA GLY A 125 -7.15 1.69 9.50
C GLY A 125 -8.59 1.81 9.98
N ILE A 126 -9.33 0.70 10.00
CA ILE A 126 -10.66 0.59 10.60
C ILE A 126 -10.55 -0.08 11.98
N ALA A 127 -9.77 -1.15 12.07
CA ALA A 127 -9.47 -1.88 13.30
C ALA A 127 -8.06 -2.48 13.17
N SER A 128 -7.28 -2.78 14.19
CA SER A 128 -7.42 -2.58 15.63
C SER A 128 -7.53 -1.10 16.05
N ALA A 129 -7.96 -0.83 17.29
CA ALA A 129 -8.01 0.52 17.87
C ALA A 129 -6.66 1.27 17.83
N LYS A 130 -5.56 0.56 17.61
CA LYS A 130 -4.20 1.10 17.48
C LYS A 130 -3.96 1.82 16.14
N ILE A 131 -4.74 1.49 15.11
CA ILE A 131 -4.58 2.02 13.74
C ILE A 131 -5.83 2.75 13.24
N GLU A 132 -6.89 2.81 14.04
CA GLU A 132 -8.18 3.37 13.65
C GLU A 132 -8.06 4.85 13.22
N GLY A 133 -8.48 5.14 11.99
CA GLY A 133 -8.46 6.48 11.39
C GLY A 133 -7.07 6.98 10.98
N VAL A 134 -6.05 6.12 11.01
CA VAL A 134 -4.68 6.49 10.63
C VAL A 134 -4.37 5.92 9.24
N GLU A 135 -3.97 6.81 8.32
CA GLU A 135 -3.57 6.44 6.97
C GLU A 135 -2.19 5.76 6.97
N ASN A 136 -2.06 4.66 6.22
CA ASN A 136 -0.82 3.92 6.03
C ASN A 136 -0.11 3.57 7.36
N SER A 137 -0.91 3.19 8.36
CA SER A 137 -0.45 2.90 9.72
C SER A 137 0.61 1.82 9.77
N ASP A 138 1.67 2.03 10.55
CA ASP A 138 2.63 0.95 10.81
C ASP A 138 2.04 -0.09 11.80
N PHE A 139 2.40 -1.35 11.61
CA PHE A 139 1.98 -2.45 12.46
C PHE A 139 3.15 -2.98 13.28
N SER A 140 3.08 -2.86 14.60
CA SER A 140 3.96 -3.61 15.50
C SER A 140 3.36 -4.97 15.79
N LEU A 141 4.04 -6.03 15.36
CA LEU A 141 3.59 -7.42 15.46
C LEU A 141 4.60 -8.27 16.22
N GLN A 142 4.12 -9.34 16.88
CA GLN A 142 4.99 -10.30 17.54
C GLN A 142 5.57 -11.29 16.51
N GLU A 143 6.90 -11.45 16.48
CA GLU A 143 7.54 -12.41 15.56
C GLU A 143 7.02 -13.85 15.79
N GLY A 144 6.70 -14.54 14.70
CA GLY A 144 6.27 -15.94 14.70
C GLY A 144 4.76 -16.14 14.87
N GLU A 145 4.03 -15.10 15.25
CA GLU A 145 2.57 -15.13 15.35
C GLU A 145 1.91 -14.99 13.97
N THR A 146 0.68 -15.46 13.85
CA THR A 146 -0.09 -15.44 12.60
C THR A 146 -1.17 -14.37 12.66
N TYR A 147 -1.16 -13.46 11.70
CA TYR A 147 -2.08 -12.35 11.59
C TYR A 147 -2.96 -12.49 10.35
N THR A 148 -4.12 -11.85 10.38
CA THR A 148 -4.99 -11.69 9.22
C THR A 148 -5.32 -10.21 9.07
N ILE A 149 -5.02 -9.65 7.91
CA ILE A 149 -5.48 -8.32 7.52
C ILE A 149 -6.69 -8.53 6.61
N THR A 150 -7.79 -7.91 6.99
CA THR A 150 -9.03 -7.87 6.22
C THR A 150 -9.14 -6.50 5.55
N TRP A 151 -9.25 -6.50 4.23
CA TRP A 151 -9.66 -5.35 3.46
C TRP A 151 -11.19 -5.27 3.49
N ALA A 152 -11.71 -4.44 4.40
CA ALA A 152 -13.12 -4.42 4.76
C ALA A 152 -13.94 -3.44 3.90
N GLU A 153 -13.31 -2.42 3.31
CA GLU A 153 -14.03 -1.40 2.55
C GLU A 153 -13.19 -0.82 1.41
N ASN A 154 -13.83 -0.54 0.27
CA ASN A 154 -13.22 0.18 -0.85
C ASN A 154 -13.99 1.47 -1.13
N GLU A 155 -13.32 2.62 -1.04
CA GLU A 155 -13.92 3.91 -1.37
C GLU A 155 -13.89 4.17 -2.88
N ILE A 156 -12.70 4.13 -3.49
CA ILE A 156 -12.49 4.45 -4.89
C ILE A 156 -11.18 3.85 -5.40
N GLY A 157 -11.18 3.41 -6.66
CA GLY A 157 -9.99 2.92 -7.34
C GLY A 157 -9.92 1.40 -7.42
N MET A 158 -8.92 0.90 -8.15
CA MET A 158 -8.60 -0.53 -8.26
C MET A 158 -7.50 -0.88 -7.27
N HIS A 159 -7.81 -1.76 -6.33
CA HIS A 159 -6.87 -2.14 -5.28
C HIS A 159 -6.77 -3.64 -5.10
N ASN A 160 -5.65 -4.07 -4.55
CA ASN A 160 -5.44 -5.40 -4.02
C ASN A 160 -4.60 -5.26 -2.74
N LEU A 161 -4.55 -6.32 -1.93
CA LEU A 161 -3.75 -6.38 -0.72
C LEU A 161 -2.69 -7.49 -0.84
N GLU A 162 -1.44 -7.11 -0.58
CA GLU A 162 -0.26 -7.98 -0.59
C GLU A 162 0.63 -7.72 0.62
N ILE A 163 1.43 -8.72 1.01
CA ILE A 163 2.51 -8.57 1.99
C ILE A 163 3.83 -8.75 1.28
N TYR A 164 4.71 -7.77 1.40
CA TYR A 164 6.03 -7.76 0.76
C TYR A 164 7.14 -8.12 1.75
N ASP A 165 8.22 -8.69 1.20
CA ASP A 165 9.52 -8.83 1.85
C ASP A 165 10.42 -7.60 1.62
N ASP A 166 11.62 -7.62 2.19
CA ASP A 166 12.63 -6.57 2.06
C ASP A 166 13.16 -6.37 0.63
N SER A 167 12.83 -7.29 -0.26
CA SER A 167 13.17 -7.27 -1.68
C SER A 167 12.00 -6.78 -2.54
N GLU A 168 10.98 -6.16 -1.94
CA GLU A 168 9.77 -5.65 -2.59
C GLU A 168 9.04 -6.76 -3.37
N SER A 169 9.07 -7.99 -2.85
CA SER A 169 8.46 -9.17 -3.47
C SER A 169 7.34 -9.74 -2.59
N PRO A 170 6.22 -10.21 -3.17
CA PRO A 170 5.12 -10.72 -2.38
C PRO A 170 5.44 -12.06 -1.72
N VAL A 171 5.19 -12.12 -0.40
CA VAL A 171 5.30 -13.32 0.43
C VAL A 171 3.93 -13.83 0.91
N ALA A 172 2.88 -13.01 0.83
CA ALA A 172 1.49 -13.41 1.03
C ALA A 172 0.54 -12.51 0.21
N GLY A 173 -0.64 -13.05 -0.12
CA GLY A 173 -1.50 -12.47 -1.17
C GLY A 173 -1.04 -12.92 -2.56
N PRO A 174 -1.38 -12.18 -3.63
CA PRO A 174 -2.33 -11.06 -3.66
C PRO A 174 -3.78 -11.48 -3.40
N THR A 175 -4.57 -10.54 -2.89
CA THR A 175 -6.03 -10.60 -3.10
C THR A 175 -6.36 -10.31 -4.57
N GLU A 176 -7.60 -10.55 -4.98
CA GLU A 176 -8.06 -10.13 -6.30
C GLU A 176 -7.97 -8.59 -6.44
N LEU A 177 -7.62 -8.12 -7.64
CA LEU A 177 -7.59 -6.70 -8.00
C LEU A 177 -9.00 -6.26 -8.40
N ILE A 178 -9.66 -5.46 -7.56
CA ILE A 178 -11.08 -5.09 -7.74
C ILE A 178 -11.27 -3.57 -7.69
N SER A 179 -12.19 -3.06 -8.52
CA SER A 179 -12.58 -1.63 -8.57
C SER A 179 -13.85 -1.29 -7.80
N GLU A 180 -14.59 -2.31 -7.36
CA GLU A 180 -15.95 -2.17 -6.83
C GLU A 180 -16.02 -2.63 -5.37
N ASN A 181 -17.21 -2.51 -4.79
CA ASN A 181 -17.59 -2.84 -3.42
C ASN A 181 -17.57 -4.35 -3.10
N GLU A 182 -16.72 -5.13 -3.77
CA GLU A 182 -16.30 -6.39 -3.17
C GLU A 182 -15.42 -6.05 -1.97
N THR A 183 -15.92 -6.41 -0.81
CA THR A 183 -15.28 -6.15 0.48
C THR A 183 -15.00 -7.50 1.14
N ASP A 184 -14.25 -7.49 2.24
CA ASP A 184 -13.97 -8.66 3.06
C ASP A 184 -12.94 -9.64 2.45
N LEU A 185 -12.12 -9.17 1.51
CA LEU A 185 -10.91 -9.89 1.09
C LEU A 185 -9.89 -9.87 2.22
N SER A 186 -9.12 -10.94 2.37
CA SER A 186 -8.17 -11.05 3.49
C SER A 186 -6.86 -11.71 3.09
N VAL A 187 -5.78 -11.23 3.69
CA VAL A 187 -4.45 -11.85 3.59
C VAL A 187 -4.04 -12.36 4.97
N LYS A 188 -3.70 -13.65 5.03
CA LYS A 188 -3.19 -14.31 6.24
C LYS A 188 -1.70 -14.58 6.08
N PHE A 189 -0.91 -14.14 7.04
CA PHE A 189 0.54 -14.30 7.02
C PHE A 189 1.08 -14.56 8.43
N LYS A 190 2.31 -15.08 8.50
CA LYS A 190 3.05 -15.22 9.75
C LYS A 190 4.09 -14.11 9.83
N ALA A 191 4.04 -13.30 10.88
CA ALA A 191 5.01 -12.23 11.09
C ALA A 191 6.43 -12.81 11.21
N SER A 192 7.34 -12.33 10.39
CA SER A 192 8.73 -12.78 10.32
C SER A 192 9.60 -11.73 9.65
N SER A 193 10.93 -11.90 9.67
CA SER A 193 11.86 -10.99 8.98
C SER A 193 11.57 -10.79 7.49
N ASP A 194 10.81 -11.69 6.88
CA ASP A 194 10.48 -11.67 5.46
C ASP A 194 9.12 -10.98 5.20
N THR A 195 8.47 -10.38 6.22
CA THR A 195 7.19 -9.66 6.10
C THR A 195 7.37 -8.24 6.60
N VAL A 196 7.64 -7.29 5.71
CA VAL A 196 8.08 -5.93 6.07
C VAL A 196 7.08 -4.83 5.72
N GLU A 197 6.21 -5.07 4.73
CA GLU A 197 5.23 -4.08 4.30
C GLU A 197 3.91 -4.77 3.92
N TYR A 198 2.79 -4.11 4.18
CA TYR A 198 1.52 -4.41 3.53
C TYR A 198 1.25 -3.36 2.46
N VAL A 199 0.80 -3.78 1.28
CA VAL A 199 0.82 -2.92 0.09
C VAL A 199 -0.41 -3.12 -0.79
N CYS A 200 -0.69 -2.12 -1.63
CA CYS A 200 -1.44 -2.26 -2.87
C CYS A 200 -0.46 -2.22 -4.04
N ASP A 201 -0.35 -3.27 -4.85
CA ASP A 201 0.66 -3.36 -5.93
C ASP A 201 0.53 -2.22 -6.97
N PRO A 202 -0.67 -1.94 -7.55
CA PRO A 202 -0.86 -0.82 -8.47
C PRO A 202 -0.46 0.55 -7.91
N HIS A 203 -0.47 0.70 -6.59
CA HIS A 203 -0.24 1.96 -5.89
C HIS A 203 1.01 1.93 -4.98
N TYR A 204 1.87 0.91 -5.11
CA TYR A 204 3.04 0.73 -4.26
C TYR A 204 4.00 1.92 -4.35
N HIS A 205 4.33 2.31 -5.58
CA HIS A 205 5.29 3.37 -5.87
C HIS A 205 4.78 4.78 -5.58
N VAL A 206 3.46 4.94 -5.37
CA VAL A 206 2.84 6.22 -4.96
C VAL A 206 2.57 6.28 -3.45
N GLY A 207 2.87 5.21 -2.72
CA GLY A 207 2.86 5.20 -1.25
C GLY A 207 1.65 4.53 -0.60
N MET A 208 0.88 3.71 -1.32
CA MET A 208 -0.22 2.94 -0.71
C MET A 208 0.31 1.68 0.01
N LYS A 209 0.98 1.91 1.12
CA LYS A 209 1.66 0.90 1.93
C LYS A 209 1.86 1.36 3.36
N GLY A 210 2.00 0.43 4.30
CA GLY A 210 2.50 0.70 5.65
C GLY A 210 3.50 -0.36 6.10
N SER A 211 4.33 -0.02 7.08
CA SER A 211 5.42 -0.88 7.55
C SER A 211 4.92 -1.92 8.55
N ILE A 212 5.61 -3.07 8.58
CA ILE A 212 5.41 -4.15 9.54
C ILE A 212 6.70 -4.28 10.34
N GLU A 213 6.63 -3.91 11.61
CA GLU A 213 7.73 -3.94 12.56
C GLU A 213 7.56 -5.14 13.51
N LEU A 214 8.67 -5.77 13.90
CA LEU A 214 8.67 -6.94 14.78
C LEU A 214 9.19 -6.60 16.17
N GLU A 215 8.46 -7.04 17.19
CA GLU A 215 8.80 -6.89 18.62
C GLU A 215 9.08 -8.22 19.34
#